data_AF-A0A6A6JNY4-F1
#
_entry.id   AF-A0A6A6JNY4-F1
#
_cell.length_a   1.000
_cell.length_b   1.000
_cell.length_c   1.000
_cell.angle_alpha   90.00
_cell.angle_beta   90.00
_cell.angle_gamma   90.00
#
_symmetry.space_group_name_H-M   'P 1'
#
loop_
_entity.id
_entity.type
_entity.pdbx_description
1 polymer ?
#
loop_
_entity_poly.entity_id
_entity_poly.type
_entity_poly.pdbx_seq_one_letter_code
_entity_poly.pdbx_strand_id
1 'polypeptide(L)'
;MRRKPSTELPRFVIPHPPSSQWRRRHVLFVFTGLLFVLWLLRSRRACPEGDGINWRKYAYSLYATDGATLCHAVLVFDSLAKLGSKADRVLFYPDAWDTVISDSRDRNSQLLVIARDKYDVKLQPIKLLTVEGRTRDGFTGTWQKSVTKLMAFSLGYYDRVIALDSDITLLKPIDELFLLPDTPIALPRAYWYKVDPPPLTSLLMVIKPNLEEFERFKDAIQEGGDTAIVQAHKFDMELVNERFEHSALVLPHRPYALLSGEFRKKNHTAYLGNPWETWDAQKIYDEAKLVHFSDWPLPKPWIMWPLEGLAEIQPDCGGSHQGTCAERKIWKGLYEDFRARRKDICRLLSVPAPDWSKIKASAPGDNSTEVQG
;
A
#
# COMPACT_ATOMS: atom_id res chain seq x y z
N MET A 1 -92.73 5.20 -62.44
CA MET A 1 -91.34 5.61 -62.78
C MET A 1 -90.62 6.07 -61.53
N ARG A 2 -89.40 5.55 -61.33
CA ARG A 2 -88.23 6.07 -60.57
C ARG A 2 -88.39 6.91 -59.27
N ARG A 3 -87.79 6.34 -58.22
CA ARG A 3 -87.23 6.88 -56.94
C ARG A 3 -86.83 8.37 -56.91
N LYS A 4 -86.99 9.04 -55.76
CA LYS A 4 -85.91 9.29 -54.78
C LYS A 4 -86.40 9.87 -53.42
N PRO A 5 -85.71 9.56 -52.29
CA PRO A 5 -86.06 9.98 -50.93
C PRO A 5 -85.11 11.03 -50.32
N SER A 6 -85.45 11.46 -49.09
CA SER A 6 -84.60 12.10 -48.05
C SER A 6 -84.30 13.60 -48.28
N THR A 7 -84.05 14.50 -47.31
CA THR A 7 -83.63 14.45 -45.89
C THR A 7 -83.48 15.91 -45.47
N GLU A 8 -83.94 16.32 -44.29
CA GLU A 8 -83.19 17.32 -43.50
C GLU A 8 -83.31 16.96 -42.00
N LEU A 9 -82.16 16.65 -41.41
CA LEU A 9 -81.91 16.51 -39.97
C LEU A 9 -80.69 17.41 -39.63
N PRO A 10 -80.51 17.79 -38.36
CA PRO A 10 -79.80 19.00 -37.96
C PRO A 10 -78.30 19.00 -38.25
N ARG A 11 -77.76 20.19 -38.53
CA ARG A 11 -76.32 20.43 -38.69
C ARG A 11 -75.56 20.08 -37.40
N PHE A 12 -74.78 19.02 -37.46
CA PHE A 12 -73.71 18.72 -36.51
C PHE A 12 -72.50 19.65 -36.78
N VAL A 13 -72.04 20.33 -35.73
CA VAL A 13 -70.75 21.01 -35.71
C VAL A 13 -69.67 19.95 -35.43
N ILE A 14 -68.74 19.78 -36.37
CA ILE A 14 -67.59 18.88 -36.22
C ILE A 14 -66.49 19.65 -35.46
N PRO A 15 -65.97 19.15 -34.32
CA PRO A 15 -64.80 19.73 -33.69
C PRO A 15 -63.54 19.41 -34.49
N HIS A 16 -62.72 20.41 -34.76
CA HIS A 16 -61.41 20.24 -35.39
C HIS A 16 -60.50 19.34 -34.52
N PRO A 17 -59.77 18.38 -35.11
CA PRO A 17 -58.79 17.59 -34.36
C PRO A 17 -57.62 18.49 -33.91
N PRO A 18 -57.06 18.29 -32.70
CA PRO A 18 -55.91 19.04 -32.24
C PRO A 18 -54.70 18.78 -33.15
N SER A 19 -53.94 19.84 -33.40
CA SER A 19 -52.83 19.87 -34.36
C SER A 19 -51.73 18.85 -34.03
N SER A 20 -51.30 18.10 -35.06
CA SER A 20 -50.28 17.04 -34.96
C SER A 20 -48.87 17.52 -34.58
N GLN A 21 -48.68 18.84 -34.43
CA GLN A 21 -47.39 19.44 -34.04
C GLN A 21 -47.04 19.16 -32.57
N TRP A 22 -48.05 19.01 -31.70
CA TRP A 22 -47.81 18.76 -30.27
C TRP A 22 -47.24 17.35 -30.03
N ARG A 23 -47.70 16.36 -30.80
CA ARG A 23 -47.21 14.97 -30.73
C ARG A 23 -45.76 14.82 -31.17
N ARG A 24 -45.30 15.57 -32.18
CA ARG A 24 -43.92 15.51 -32.68
C ARG A 24 -42.89 16.07 -31.69
N ARG A 25 -43.24 17.13 -30.96
CA ARG A 25 -42.34 17.74 -29.97
C ARG A 25 -42.09 16.80 -28.78
N HIS A 26 -43.13 16.14 -28.26
CA HIS A 26 -42.96 15.17 -27.17
C HIS A 26 -42.13 13.95 -27.59
N VAL A 27 -42.30 13.46 -28.83
CA VAL A 27 -41.46 12.36 -29.35
C VAL A 27 -39.99 12.79 -29.43
N LEU A 28 -39.70 14.01 -29.89
CA LEU A 28 -38.33 14.55 -29.91
C LEU A 28 -37.73 14.67 -28.50
N PHE A 29 -38.47 15.16 -27.51
CA PHE A 29 -38.00 15.26 -26.12
C PHE A 29 -37.77 13.88 -25.48
N VAL A 30 -38.60 12.88 -25.80
CA VAL A 30 -38.40 11.51 -25.33
C VAL A 30 -37.16 10.88 -25.97
N PHE A 31 -36.95 11.08 -27.27
CA PHE A 31 -35.76 10.59 -27.95
C PHE A 31 -34.47 11.25 -27.46
N THR A 32 -34.47 12.57 -27.24
CA THR A 32 -33.29 13.26 -26.69
C THR A 32 -33.04 12.89 -25.24
N GLY A 33 -34.08 12.73 -24.42
CA GLY A 33 -33.97 12.21 -23.05
C GLY A 33 -33.41 10.79 -23.01
N LEU A 34 -33.86 9.91 -23.90
CA LEU A 34 -33.39 8.53 -23.99
C LEU A 34 -31.94 8.46 -24.50
N LEU A 35 -31.57 9.29 -25.48
CA LEU A 35 -30.18 9.43 -25.92
C LEU A 35 -29.29 10.01 -24.83
N PHE A 36 -29.78 10.95 -24.02
CA PHE A 36 -29.05 11.51 -22.89
C PHE A 36 -28.87 10.49 -21.76
N VAL A 37 -29.89 9.67 -21.47
CA VAL A 37 -29.79 8.56 -20.52
C VAL A 37 -28.84 7.48 -21.04
N LEU A 38 -28.91 7.12 -22.32
CA LEU A 38 -27.96 6.19 -22.95
C LEU A 38 -26.54 6.75 -22.97
N TRP A 39 -26.38 8.06 -23.16
CA TRP A 39 -25.09 8.74 -23.09
C TRP A 39 -24.55 8.77 -21.64
N LEU A 40 -25.39 9.02 -20.63
CA LEU A 40 -25.01 8.91 -19.22
C LEU A 40 -24.66 7.48 -18.82
N LEU A 41 -25.42 6.48 -19.30
CA LEU A 41 -25.15 5.06 -19.07
C LEU A 41 -23.89 4.58 -19.82
N ARG A 42 -23.60 5.13 -21.00
CA ARG A 42 -22.39 4.84 -21.78
C ARG A 42 -21.17 5.57 -21.23
N SER A 43 -21.32 6.80 -20.74
CA SER A 43 -20.28 7.57 -20.07
C SER A 43 -19.89 6.96 -18.72
N ARG A 44 -20.82 6.26 -18.05
CA ARG A 44 -20.52 5.42 -16.87
C ARG A 44 -19.85 4.07 -17.21
N ARG A 45 -19.77 3.67 -18.48
CA ARG A 45 -19.25 2.35 -18.90
C ARG A 45 -17.99 2.38 -19.75
N ALA A 46 -17.49 3.55 -20.13
CA ALA A 46 -16.26 3.65 -20.90
C ALA A 46 -15.07 4.00 -19.98
N CYS A 47 -14.65 3.04 -19.16
CA CYS A 47 -13.21 2.94 -18.91
C CYS A 47 -12.58 2.50 -20.23
N PRO A 48 -11.49 3.10 -20.69
CA PRO A 48 -10.77 2.57 -21.83
C PRO A 48 -10.38 1.12 -21.50
N GLU A 49 -10.79 0.16 -22.34
CA GLU A 49 -10.24 -1.20 -22.33
C GLU A 49 -8.75 -1.08 -22.65
N GLY A 50 -7.95 -0.87 -21.60
CA GLY A 50 -6.51 -0.87 -21.67
C GLY A 50 -6.00 -2.31 -21.70
N ASP A 51 -5.25 -2.64 -22.75
CA ASP A 51 -4.31 -3.76 -22.89
C ASP A 51 -4.84 -5.19 -22.75
N GLY A 52 -6.14 -5.44 -22.66
CA GLY A 52 -6.67 -6.80 -22.50
C GLY A 52 -6.31 -7.46 -21.16
N ILE A 53 -5.76 -6.69 -20.22
CA ILE A 53 -5.36 -7.15 -18.89
C ILE A 53 -6.57 -7.11 -17.96
N ASN A 54 -6.93 -8.26 -17.38
CA ASN A 54 -7.99 -8.34 -16.38
C ASN A 54 -7.47 -7.96 -14.98
N TRP A 55 -7.47 -6.67 -14.66
CA TRP A 55 -6.95 -6.14 -13.39
C TRP A 55 -7.62 -6.68 -12.12
N ARG A 56 -8.83 -7.26 -12.23
CA ARG A 56 -9.52 -7.93 -11.11
C ARG A 56 -8.84 -9.22 -10.66
N LYS A 57 -7.88 -9.71 -11.43
CA LYS A 57 -7.04 -10.87 -11.11
C LYS A 57 -5.78 -10.52 -10.32
N TYR A 58 -5.57 -9.25 -10.03
CA TYR A 58 -4.41 -8.74 -9.32
C TYR A 58 -4.83 -8.01 -8.06
N ALA A 59 -3.99 -8.06 -7.02
CA ALA A 59 -4.23 -7.26 -5.82
C ALA A 59 -2.96 -6.77 -5.13
N TYR A 60 -3.07 -5.60 -4.50
CA TYR A 60 -2.16 -5.19 -3.43
C TYR A 60 -2.65 -5.73 -2.09
N SER A 61 -1.73 -6.24 -1.29
CA SER A 61 -2.03 -6.76 0.04
C SER A 61 -1.23 -6.02 1.11
N LEU A 62 -1.93 -5.51 2.11
CA LEU A 62 -1.37 -4.92 3.33
C LEU A 62 -1.99 -5.59 4.56
N TYR A 63 -1.35 -5.40 5.70
CA TYR A 63 -1.81 -5.93 6.98
C TYR A 63 -1.69 -4.87 8.06
N ALA A 64 -2.57 -4.94 9.06
CA ALA A 64 -2.56 -4.10 10.24
C ALA A 64 -2.49 -4.97 11.50
N THR A 65 -1.63 -4.59 12.43
CA THR A 65 -1.44 -5.29 13.72
C THR A 65 -1.86 -4.44 14.92
N ASP A 66 -1.98 -3.12 14.71
CA ASP A 66 -2.42 -2.10 15.66
C ASP A 66 -2.98 -0.86 14.91
N GLY A 67 -3.51 0.13 15.66
CA GLY A 67 -4.09 1.32 15.05
C GLY A 67 -3.09 2.20 14.29
N ALA A 68 -1.79 2.12 14.60
CA ALA A 68 -0.76 2.88 13.90
C ALA A 68 -0.51 2.28 12.51
N THR A 69 -0.26 0.98 12.44
CA THR A 69 -0.08 0.20 11.20
C THR A 69 -1.33 0.19 10.33
N LEU A 70 -2.53 0.22 10.92
CA LEU A 70 -3.77 0.44 10.18
C LEU A 70 -3.76 1.77 9.42
N CYS A 71 -3.41 2.86 10.11
CA CYS A 71 -3.27 4.14 9.43
C CYS A 71 -2.20 4.09 8.34
N HIS A 72 -1.05 3.45 8.58
CA HIS A 72 0.01 3.33 7.57
C HIS A 72 -0.49 2.60 6.32
N ALA A 73 -1.22 1.49 6.48
CA ALA A 73 -1.85 0.80 5.36
C ALA A 73 -2.81 1.73 4.59
N VAL A 74 -3.63 2.52 5.29
CA VAL A 74 -4.51 3.54 4.67
C VAL A 74 -3.71 4.59 3.90
N LEU A 75 -2.54 5.01 4.39
CA LEU A 75 -1.67 5.93 3.66
C LEU A 75 -1.13 5.31 2.36
N VAL A 76 -0.79 4.02 2.37
CA VAL A 76 -0.35 3.32 1.15
C VAL A 76 -1.52 3.16 0.17
N PHE A 77 -2.74 2.85 0.63
CA PHE A 77 -3.91 2.81 -0.23
C PHE A 77 -4.26 4.17 -0.84
N ASP A 78 -4.06 5.27 -0.09
CA ASP A 78 -4.18 6.63 -0.63
C ASP A 78 -3.17 6.89 -1.75
N SER A 79 -1.91 6.49 -1.56
CA SER A 79 -0.89 6.58 -2.61
C SER A 79 -1.25 5.74 -3.84
N LEU A 80 -1.68 4.48 -3.65
CA LEU A 80 -2.10 3.61 -4.76
C LEU A 80 -3.27 4.22 -5.55
N ALA A 81 -4.24 4.81 -4.86
CA ALA A 81 -5.37 5.49 -5.49
C ALA A 81 -4.93 6.73 -6.28
N LYS A 82 -4.05 7.58 -5.70
CA LYS A 82 -3.49 8.76 -6.38
C LYS A 82 -2.64 8.42 -7.60
N LEU A 83 -1.92 7.31 -7.53
CA LEU A 83 -1.09 6.80 -8.63
C LEU A 83 -1.90 6.09 -9.73
N GLY A 84 -3.22 5.99 -9.57
CA GLY A 84 -4.11 5.39 -10.57
C GLY A 84 -4.00 3.87 -10.67
N SER A 85 -3.58 3.21 -9.59
CA SER A 85 -3.43 1.75 -9.57
C SER A 85 -4.77 1.05 -9.81
N LYS A 86 -4.76 0.06 -10.72
CA LYS A 86 -5.96 -0.61 -11.23
C LYS A 86 -6.29 -1.93 -10.53
N ALA A 87 -5.31 -2.54 -9.85
CA ALA A 87 -5.48 -3.80 -9.14
C ALA A 87 -6.37 -3.63 -7.91
N ASP A 88 -6.97 -4.73 -7.47
CA ASP A 88 -7.75 -4.76 -6.23
C ASP A 88 -6.85 -4.44 -5.02
N ARG A 89 -7.46 -4.05 -3.91
CA ARG A 89 -6.74 -3.74 -2.66
C ARG A 89 -7.29 -4.62 -1.56
N VAL A 90 -6.43 -5.25 -0.79
CA VAL A 90 -6.78 -6.14 0.32
C VAL A 90 -6.09 -5.68 1.59
N LEU A 91 -6.84 -5.62 2.68
CA LEU A 91 -6.32 -5.34 4.01
C LEU A 91 -6.68 -6.46 4.97
N PHE A 92 -5.65 -7.11 5.50
CA PHE A 92 -5.79 -8.00 6.65
C PHE A 92 -5.75 -7.21 7.96
N TYR A 93 -6.66 -7.46 8.89
CA TYR A 93 -6.73 -6.75 10.17
C TYR A 93 -7.28 -7.66 11.28
N PRO A 94 -7.08 -7.32 12.56
CA PRO A 94 -7.60 -8.12 13.67
C PRO A 94 -9.12 -8.28 13.61
N ASP A 95 -9.60 -9.52 13.71
CA ASP A 95 -11.02 -9.88 13.74
C ASP A 95 -11.81 -9.26 14.90
N ALA A 96 -11.12 -8.82 15.96
CA ALA A 96 -11.69 -8.08 17.07
C ALA A 96 -12.10 -6.63 16.73
N TRP A 97 -11.72 -6.11 15.56
CA TRP A 97 -12.17 -4.79 15.09
C TRP A 97 -13.36 -4.93 14.15
N ASP A 98 -14.17 -3.87 14.06
CA ASP A 98 -15.34 -3.85 13.20
C ASP A 98 -15.42 -2.54 12.38
N THR A 99 -16.49 -2.40 11.60
CA THR A 99 -16.74 -1.21 10.76
C THR A 99 -17.88 -0.34 11.30
N VAL A 100 -18.30 -0.59 12.53
CA VAL A 100 -19.36 0.16 13.22
C VAL A 100 -18.69 1.27 14.05
N ILE A 101 -18.82 2.50 13.59
CA ILE A 101 -18.24 3.65 14.29
C ILE A 101 -19.07 3.92 15.54
N SER A 102 -18.52 3.54 16.70
CA SER A 102 -19.18 3.74 17.99
C SER A 102 -19.23 5.21 18.41
N ASP A 103 -18.14 5.94 18.22
CA ASP A 103 -18.06 7.38 18.50
C ASP A 103 -16.95 8.10 17.69
N SER A 104 -16.75 9.40 17.96
CA SER A 104 -15.73 10.21 17.28
C SER A 104 -14.27 9.80 17.56
N ARG A 105 -14.02 9.07 18.65
CA ARG A 105 -12.70 8.59 19.10
C ARG A 105 -12.39 7.19 18.60
N ASP A 106 -13.38 6.45 18.12
CA ASP A 106 -13.22 5.14 17.48
C ASP A 106 -12.49 5.24 16.14
N ARG A 107 -11.17 5.42 16.23
CA ARG A 107 -10.33 5.67 15.07
C ARG A 107 -10.16 4.43 14.20
N ASN A 108 -10.12 3.25 14.79
CA ASN A 108 -9.89 2.01 14.03
C ASN A 108 -11.08 1.73 13.09
N SER A 109 -12.31 1.76 13.61
CA SER A 109 -13.51 1.56 12.80
C SER A 109 -13.65 2.64 11.72
N GLN A 110 -13.34 3.91 12.05
CA GLN A 110 -13.32 4.99 11.07
C GLN A 110 -12.30 4.76 9.94
N LEU A 111 -11.09 4.29 10.27
CA LEU A 111 -10.05 4.01 9.27
C LEU A 111 -10.41 2.80 8.40
N LEU A 112 -11.02 1.75 8.96
CA LEU A 112 -11.51 0.60 8.20
C LEU A 112 -12.63 1.03 7.23
N VAL A 113 -13.55 1.87 7.69
CA VAL A 113 -14.60 2.47 6.84
C VAL A 113 -13.99 3.33 5.73
N ILE A 114 -12.97 4.15 6.02
CA ILE A 114 -12.25 4.93 5.01
C ILE A 114 -11.57 4.01 3.99
N ALA A 115 -10.87 2.97 4.45
CA ALA A 115 -10.23 1.99 3.57
C ALA A 115 -11.24 1.36 2.60
N ARG A 116 -12.36 0.88 3.13
CA ARG A 116 -13.44 0.25 2.34
C ARG A 116 -14.09 1.24 1.38
N ASP A 117 -14.61 2.35 1.88
CA ASP A 117 -15.53 3.21 1.13
C ASP A 117 -14.83 4.21 0.22
N LYS A 118 -13.65 4.72 0.63
CA LYS A 118 -12.89 5.71 -0.14
C LYS A 118 -11.89 5.06 -1.09
N TYR A 119 -11.27 3.96 -0.65
CA TYR A 119 -10.18 3.33 -1.37
C TYR A 119 -10.54 1.95 -1.94
N ASP A 120 -11.81 1.52 -1.87
CA ASP A 120 -12.30 0.24 -2.40
C ASP A 120 -11.49 -0.96 -1.90
N VAL A 121 -11.07 -0.91 -0.64
CA VAL A 121 -10.26 -1.97 -0.02
C VAL A 121 -11.18 -3.09 0.45
N LYS A 122 -10.86 -4.32 0.04
CA LYS A 122 -11.47 -5.55 0.54
C LYS A 122 -10.89 -5.86 1.92
N LEU A 123 -11.72 -5.66 2.94
CA LEU A 123 -11.37 -5.91 4.34
C LEU A 123 -11.45 -7.41 4.66
N GLN A 124 -10.36 -7.97 5.19
CA GLN A 124 -10.24 -9.37 5.59
C GLN A 124 -9.94 -9.47 7.11
N PRO A 125 -10.96 -9.64 7.96
CA PRO A 125 -10.76 -9.85 9.39
C PRO A 125 -10.09 -11.20 9.63
N ILE A 126 -9.04 -11.23 10.45
CA ILE A 126 -8.26 -12.43 10.74
C ILE A 126 -7.80 -12.47 12.18
N LYS A 127 -7.49 -13.68 12.66
CA LYS A 127 -6.58 -13.84 13.79
C LYS A 127 -5.16 -13.57 13.31
N LEU A 128 -4.48 -12.61 13.94
CA LEU A 128 -3.11 -12.25 13.56
C LEU A 128 -2.17 -13.45 13.68
N LEU A 129 -1.27 -13.58 12.71
CA LEU A 129 -0.16 -14.52 12.81
C LEU A 129 0.91 -13.91 13.70
N THR A 130 1.42 -14.70 14.64
CA THR A 130 2.46 -14.28 15.57
C THR A 130 3.41 -15.44 15.83
N VAL A 131 4.69 -15.15 15.94
CA VAL A 131 5.69 -16.08 16.47
C VAL A 131 5.63 -15.95 18.01
N GLU A 132 4.80 -16.76 18.67
CA GLU A 132 4.61 -16.73 20.13
C GLU A 132 5.87 -17.22 20.87
N GLY A 133 6.21 -16.58 21.99
CA GLY A 133 7.41 -16.91 22.78
C GLY A 133 8.06 -15.73 23.53
N ARG A 134 7.63 -14.48 23.30
CA ARG A 134 8.18 -13.31 24.04
C ARG A 134 7.20 -12.77 25.07
N THR A 135 7.67 -12.63 26.30
CA THR A 135 7.05 -11.79 27.32
C THR A 135 7.65 -10.40 27.23
N ARG A 136 6.80 -9.37 27.06
CA ARG A 136 7.06 -7.94 27.30
C ARG A 136 8.49 -7.42 27.08
N ASP A 137 8.94 -7.39 25.82
CA ASP A 137 10.12 -6.56 25.48
C ASP A 137 9.68 -5.15 25.10
N GLY A 138 10.29 -4.17 25.78
CA GLY A 138 10.01 -2.76 25.65
C GLY A 138 10.16 -2.26 24.22
N PHE A 139 9.18 -1.46 23.79
CA PHE A 139 9.21 -0.58 22.61
C PHE A 139 9.41 -1.21 21.21
N THR A 140 9.80 -2.49 21.08
CA THR A 140 10.12 -3.14 19.77
C THR A 140 9.40 -4.47 19.49
N GLY A 141 8.37 -4.82 20.26
CA GLY A 141 7.48 -5.99 20.04
C GLY A 141 6.69 -6.00 18.71
N THR A 142 7.09 -5.19 17.73
CA THR A 142 6.46 -4.97 16.43
C THR A 142 6.69 -6.09 15.42
N TRP A 143 7.85 -6.75 15.45
CA TRP A 143 8.24 -7.71 14.39
C TRP A 143 7.58 -9.08 14.53
N GLN A 144 7.16 -9.48 15.73
CA GLN A 144 6.56 -10.82 15.93
C GLN A 144 5.29 -11.03 15.10
N LYS A 145 4.60 -9.93 14.77
CA LYS A 145 3.37 -9.95 13.97
C LYS A 145 3.61 -9.62 12.49
N SER A 146 4.85 -9.33 12.07
CA SER A 146 5.17 -9.06 10.66
C SER A 146 4.88 -10.25 9.76
N VAL A 147 4.97 -11.47 10.31
CA VAL A 147 4.58 -12.72 9.65
C VAL A 147 3.11 -12.74 9.20
N THR A 148 2.26 -11.86 9.73
CA THR A 148 0.88 -11.67 9.23
C THR A 148 0.86 -11.25 7.75
N LYS A 149 1.94 -10.65 7.23
CA LYS A 149 2.10 -10.36 5.79
C LYS A 149 1.95 -11.62 4.91
N LEU A 150 2.32 -12.80 5.43
CA LEU A 150 2.23 -14.08 4.72
C LEU A 150 0.78 -14.54 4.47
N MET A 151 -0.21 -13.88 5.08
CA MET A 151 -1.62 -14.04 4.72
C MET A 151 -1.88 -13.76 3.23
N ALA A 152 -1.01 -13.00 2.55
CA ALA A 152 -1.10 -12.78 1.11
C ALA A 152 -1.08 -14.08 0.28
N PHE A 153 -0.45 -15.16 0.77
CA PHE A 153 -0.47 -16.47 0.10
C PHE A 153 -1.87 -17.13 0.11
N SER A 154 -2.73 -16.78 1.06
CA SER A 154 -4.10 -17.30 1.15
C SER A 154 -5.04 -16.75 0.06
N LEU A 155 -4.61 -15.72 -0.68
CA LEU A 155 -5.41 -15.05 -1.70
C LEU A 155 -5.41 -15.79 -3.05
N GLY A 156 -5.63 -17.12 -3.01
CA GLY A 156 -5.60 -18.04 -4.15
C GLY A 156 -6.59 -17.76 -5.29
N TYR A 157 -7.45 -16.77 -5.13
CA TYR A 157 -8.40 -16.30 -6.14
C TYR A 157 -7.86 -15.16 -7.03
N TYR A 158 -6.66 -14.63 -6.72
CA TYR A 158 -5.90 -13.76 -7.60
C TYR A 158 -4.78 -14.55 -8.29
N ASP A 159 -4.43 -14.11 -9.49
CA ASP A 159 -3.33 -14.69 -10.26
C ASP A 159 -1.98 -14.19 -9.71
N ARG A 160 -1.94 -12.97 -9.15
CA ARG A 160 -0.76 -12.39 -8.49
C ARG A 160 -1.12 -11.33 -7.47
N VAL A 161 -0.37 -11.30 -6.37
CA VAL A 161 -0.53 -10.34 -5.27
C VAL A 161 0.78 -9.63 -5.00
N ILE A 162 0.77 -8.30 -4.86
CA ILE A 162 1.91 -7.54 -4.35
C ILE A 162 1.67 -7.26 -2.87
N ALA A 163 2.35 -8.00 -2.00
CA ALA A 163 2.36 -7.75 -0.56
C ALA A 163 3.43 -6.72 -0.21
N LEU A 164 3.05 -5.69 0.56
CA LEU A 164 3.91 -4.57 0.92
C LEU A 164 4.06 -4.46 2.44
N ASP A 165 5.20 -3.93 2.88
CA ASP A 165 5.28 -3.34 4.21
C ASP A 165 4.43 -2.06 4.32
N SER A 166 3.99 -1.76 5.54
CA SER A 166 3.17 -0.57 5.79
C SER A 166 4.00 0.69 6.06
N ASP A 167 5.26 0.56 6.50
CA ASP A 167 6.19 1.66 6.76
C ASP A 167 6.98 2.08 5.51
N ILE A 168 6.26 2.21 4.39
CA ILE A 168 6.79 2.67 3.11
C ILE A 168 6.15 4.00 2.67
N THR A 169 6.66 4.57 1.59
CA THR A 169 5.95 5.55 0.76
C THR A 169 6.14 5.21 -0.71
N LEU A 170 5.04 5.10 -1.44
CA LEU A 170 5.03 4.90 -2.88
C LEU A 170 5.12 6.26 -3.59
N LEU A 171 6.11 6.42 -4.45
CA LEU A 171 6.39 7.62 -5.22
C LEU A 171 5.86 7.53 -6.66
N LYS A 172 5.74 6.31 -7.19
CA LYS A 172 5.34 6.04 -8.59
C LYS A 172 4.53 4.73 -8.70
N PRO A 173 3.81 4.51 -9.82
CA PRO A 173 3.12 3.25 -10.05
C PRO A 173 4.10 2.08 -10.11
N ILE A 174 3.68 0.95 -9.53
CA ILE A 174 4.38 -0.34 -9.54
C ILE A 174 3.51 -1.47 -10.12
N ASP A 175 2.44 -1.12 -10.84
CA ASP A 175 1.48 -2.06 -11.44
C ASP A 175 2.16 -3.00 -12.46
N GLU A 176 3.28 -2.58 -13.06
CA GLU A 176 4.03 -3.43 -13.99
C GLU A 176 4.58 -4.71 -13.36
N LEU A 177 4.75 -4.74 -12.03
CA LEU A 177 5.19 -5.94 -11.31
C LEU A 177 4.15 -7.07 -11.37
N PHE A 178 2.88 -6.76 -11.62
CA PHE A 178 1.88 -7.80 -11.87
C PHE A 178 2.11 -8.58 -13.17
N LEU A 179 2.94 -8.05 -14.07
CA LEU A 179 3.15 -8.58 -15.42
C LEU A 179 4.52 -9.28 -15.60
N LEU A 180 5.31 -9.44 -14.53
CA LEU A 180 6.52 -10.28 -14.56
C LEU A 180 6.20 -11.71 -15.05
N PRO A 181 7.18 -12.45 -15.60
CA PRO A 181 7.01 -13.87 -15.96
C PRO A 181 6.45 -14.73 -14.82
N ASP A 182 5.92 -15.91 -15.14
CA ASP A 182 5.41 -16.82 -14.11
C ASP A 182 6.54 -17.23 -13.14
N THR A 183 6.29 -17.02 -11.84
CA THR A 183 7.24 -17.27 -10.76
C THR A 183 6.46 -17.45 -9.46
N PRO A 184 6.88 -18.33 -8.53
CA PRO A 184 6.22 -18.47 -7.23
C PRO A 184 6.25 -17.15 -6.44
N ILE A 185 7.38 -16.45 -6.47
CA ILE A 185 7.55 -15.17 -5.79
C ILE A 185 8.68 -14.36 -6.43
N ALA A 186 8.55 -13.03 -6.45
CA ALA A 186 9.63 -12.11 -6.77
C ALA A 186 9.86 -11.08 -5.66
N LEU A 187 11.13 -10.88 -5.28
CA LEU A 187 11.53 -9.98 -4.19
C LEU A 187 12.82 -9.22 -4.54
N PRO A 188 13.02 -7.99 -4.05
CA PRO A 188 14.30 -7.32 -4.15
C PRO A 188 15.32 -7.90 -3.16
N ARG A 189 16.62 -7.66 -3.43
CA ARG A 189 17.68 -7.92 -2.46
C ARG A 189 17.75 -6.83 -1.39
N ALA A 190 18.02 -7.24 -0.16
CA ALA A 190 18.31 -6.41 0.99
C ALA A 190 19.75 -5.89 0.91
N TYR A 191 20.03 -4.98 -0.02
CA TYR A 191 21.40 -4.51 -0.33
C TYR A 191 22.17 -3.93 0.87
N TRP A 192 21.48 -3.60 1.97
CA TRP A 192 22.09 -3.10 3.21
C TRP A 192 22.72 -4.20 4.07
N TYR A 193 22.46 -5.47 3.80
CA TYR A 193 23.14 -6.58 4.46
C TYR A 193 24.58 -6.74 3.92
N LYS A 194 25.50 -7.10 4.81
CA LYS A 194 26.93 -7.29 4.49
C LYS A 194 27.26 -8.70 3.99
N VAL A 195 26.24 -9.50 3.68
CA VAL A 195 26.37 -10.87 3.15
C VAL A 195 26.32 -10.83 1.62
N ASP A 196 27.10 -11.68 0.96
CA ASP A 196 27.11 -11.81 -0.52
C ASP A 196 26.76 -13.25 -0.94
N PRO A 197 25.70 -13.46 -1.74
CA PRO A 197 24.74 -12.46 -2.19
C PRO A 197 23.85 -11.95 -1.03
N PRO A 198 23.39 -10.67 -1.05
CA PRO A 198 22.49 -10.20 -0.01
C PRO A 198 21.17 -10.98 -0.02
N PRO A 199 20.56 -11.24 1.16
CA PRO A 199 19.29 -11.94 1.26
C PRO A 199 18.16 -11.15 0.59
N LEU A 200 17.03 -11.81 0.35
CA LEU A 200 15.82 -11.20 -0.19
C LEU A 200 15.09 -10.43 0.92
N THR A 201 14.54 -9.25 0.61
CA THR A 201 13.73 -8.48 1.57
C THR A 201 12.24 -8.66 1.32
N SER A 202 11.48 -8.82 2.39
CA SER A 202 10.02 -8.96 2.38
C SER A 202 9.27 -7.62 2.35
N LEU A 203 9.95 -6.47 2.21
CA LEU A 203 9.30 -5.15 2.13
C LEU A 203 8.36 -5.03 0.92
N LEU A 204 8.67 -5.77 -0.14
CA LEU A 204 7.87 -5.90 -1.35
C LEU A 204 7.99 -7.35 -1.82
N MET A 205 6.85 -8.02 -1.92
CA MET A 205 6.76 -9.41 -2.39
C MET A 205 5.73 -9.51 -3.49
N VAL A 206 6.16 -9.94 -4.68
CA VAL A 206 5.25 -10.24 -5.80
C VAL A 206 4.97 -11.73 -5.77
N ILE A 207 3.81 -12.13 -5.26
CA ILE A 207 3.48 -13.50 -4.91
C ILE A 207 2.51 -14.07 -5.93
N LYS A 208 2.75 -15.31 -6.38
CA LYS A 208 1.71 -16.17 -6.95
C LYS A 208 1.04 -16.91 -5.78
N PRO A 209 -0.18 -16.53 -5.36
CA PRO A 209 -0.78 -17.09 -4.16
C PRO A 209 -0.94 -18.60 -4.26
N ASN A 210 -0.68 -19.31 -3.15
CA ASN A 210 -0.78 -20.76 -3.07
C ASN A 210 -1.19 -21.14 -1.65
N LEU A 211 -2.36 -21.77 -1.51
CA LEU A 211 -2.92 -22.12 -0.21
C LEU A 211 -2.11 -23.21 0.51
N GLU A 212 -1.56 -24.17 -0.22
CA GLU A 212 -0.68 -25.20 0.38
C GLU A 212 0.61 -24.58 0.91
N GLU A 213 1.14 -23.58 0.19
CA GLU A 213 2.32 -22.82 0.64
C GLU A 213 2.01 -21.97 1.88
N PHE A 214 0.81 -21.39 1.93
CA PHE A 214 0.34 -20.68 3.11
C PHE A 214 0.23 -21.60 4.34
N GLU A 215 -0.31 -22.80 4.18
CA GLU A 215 -0.38 -23.79 5.27
C GLU A 215 1.02 -24.21 5.74
N ARG A 216 1.97 -24.42 4.82
CA ARG A 216 3.39 -24.67 5.20
C ARG A 216 3.99 -23.53 6.02
N PHE A 217 3.71 -22.27 5.68
CA PHE A 217 4.15 -21.14 6.49
C PHE A 217 3.49 -21.12 7.87
N LYS A 218 2.20 -21.43 7.96
CA LYS A 218 1.51 -21.53 9.25
C LYS A 218 2.11 -22.63 10.11
N ASP A 219 2.37 -23.79 9.53
CA ASP A 219 3.01 -24.91 10.24
C ASP A 219 4.40 -24.48 10.73
N ALA A 220 5.24 -23.87 9.88
CA ALA A 220 6.56 -23.38 10.29
C ALA A 220 6.50 -22.31 11.40
N ILE A 221 5.48 -21.43 11.38
CA ILE A 221 5.26 -20.42 12.44
C ILE A 221 4.78 -21.08 13.75
N GLN A 222 3.93 -22.11 13.66
CA GLN A 222 3.37 -22.82 14.81
C GLN A 222 4.37 -23.80 15.44
N GLU A 223 5.05 -24.60 14.62
CA GLU A 223 6.17 -25.46 15.01
C GLU A 223 7.34 -24.63 15.55
N GLY A 224 7.55 -23.42 15.02
CA GLY A 224 8.50 -22.43 15.52
C GLY A 224 8.17 -21.78 16.87
N GLY A 225 7.08 -22.21 17.53
CA GLY A 225 6.90 -22.03 18.98
C GLY A 225 7.92 -22.80 19.82
N ASP A 226 8.77 -23.62 19.19
CA ASP A 226 9.92 -24.26 19.83
C ASP A 226 11.01 -23.23 20.17
N THR A 227 11.57 -23.33 21.38
CA THR A 227 12.51 -22.35 21.97
C THR A 227 13.73 -22.00 21.09
N ALA A 228 14.12 -22.89 20.16
CA ALA A 228 15.24 -22.69 19.24
C ALA A 228 14.97 -21.63 18.15
N ILE A 229 13.74 -21.51 17.63
CA ILE A 229 13.40 -20.54 16.58
C ILE A 229 13.17 -19.15 17.18
N VAL A 230 12.60 -19.07 18.38
CA VAL A 230 12.48 -17.83 19.16
C VAL A 230 13.86 -17.23 19.47
N GLN A 231 14.85 -18.09 19.74
CA GLN A 231 16.26 -17.68 19.93
C GLN A 231 16.94 -17.26 18.61
N ALA A 232 16.57 -17.89 17.49
CA ALA A 232 17.12 -17.60 16.16
C ALA A 232 16.58 -16.32 15.49
N HIS A 233 15.67 -15.56 16.13
CA HIS A 233 15.15 -14.28 15.63
C HIS A 233 14.52 -14.35 14.22
N LYS A 234 13.91 -15.49 13.85
CA LYS A 234 13.27 -15.63 12.53
C LYS A 234 11.95 -14.85 12.46
N PHE A 235 11.89 -13.86 11.58
CA PHE A 235 10.69 -13.10 11.22
C PHE A 235 10.31 -13.39 9.77
N ASP A 236 9.57 -12.48 9.14
CA ASP A 236 9.07 -12.66 7.78
C ASP A 236 10.17 -12.73 6.72
N MET A 237 11.31 -12.03 6.90
CA MET A 237 12.43 -12.12 5.96
C MET A 237 13.10 -13.50 6.02
N GLU A 238 13.37 -14.01 7.21
CA GLU A 238 14.06 -15.29 7.40
C GLU A 238 13.21 -16.45 6.88
N LEU A 239 11.91 -16.48 7.21
CA LEU A 239 10.98 -17.50 6.72
C LEU A 239 10.89 -17.52 5.19
N VAL A 240 10.86 -16.34 4.56
CA VAL A 240 10.79 -16.23 3.10
C VAL A 240 12.10 -16.63 2.44
N ASN A 241 13.25 -16.26 3.00
CA ASN A 241 14.55 -16.67 2.44
C ASN A 241 14.74 -18.18 2.57
N GLU A 242 14.49 -18.78 3.74
CA GLU A 242 14.57 -20.23 3.94
C GLU A 242 13.73 -21.00 2.92
N ARG A 243 12.57 -20.46 2.55
CA ARG A 243 11.68 -21.09 1.59
C ARG A 243 12.04 -20.81 0.13
N PHE A 244 12.44 -19.58 -0.21
CA PHE A 244 12.44 -19.10 -1.60
C PHE A 244 13.78 -18.59 -2.11
N GLU A 245 14.86 -18.56 -1.32
CA GLU A 245 16.15 -18.00 -1.75
C GLU A 245 16.68 -18.59 -3.06
N HIS A 246 16.39 -19.87 -3.32
CA HIS A 246 16.83 -20.59 -4.52
C HIS A 246 15.78 -20.66 -5.64
N SER A 247 14.56 -20.19 -5.42
CA SER A 247 13.44 -20.32 -6.39
C SER A 247 12.72 -19.01 -6.71
N ALA A 248 13.05 -17.92 -6.00
CA ALA A 248 12.49 -16.59 -6.25
C ALA A 248 13.06 -15.96 -7.53
N LEU A 249 12.23 -15.19 -8.22
CA LEU A 249 12.71 -14.21 -9.18
C LEU A 249 13.28 -13.01 -8.42
N VAL A 250 14.54 -12.65 -8.68
CA VAL A 250 15.19 -11.54 -7.99
C VAL A 250 14.86 -10.22 -8.69
N LEU A 251 14.18 -9.31 -8.01
CA LEU A 251 13.96 -7.95 -8.48
C LEU A 251 15.22 -7.10 -8.24
N PRO A 252 15.52 -6.13 -9.12
CA PRO A 252 16.52 -5.13 -8.79
C PRO A 252 16.00 -4.30 -7.60
N HIS A 253 16.84 -4.01 -6.61
CA HIS A 253 16.44 -3.14 -5.50
C HIS A 253 16.21 -1.69 -5.97
N ARG A 254 16.83 -1.26 -7.07
CA ARG A 254 16.49 -0.02 -7.77
C ARG A 254 15.46 -0.32 -8.87
N PRO A 255 14.29 0.36 -8.92
CA PRO A 255 13.82 1.46 -8.09
C PRO A 255 12.87 1.05 -6.93
N TYR A 256 12.82 -0.22 -6.54
CA TYR A 256 11.76 -0.80 -5.70
C TYR A 256 12.05 -0.88 -4.19
N ALA A 257 13.25 -0.56 -3.74
CA ALA A 257 13.68 -0.76 -2.35
C ALA A 257 14.73 0.30 -1.94
N LEU A 258 14.40 1.59 -1.99
CA LEU A 258 15.25 2.65 -1.46
C LEU A 258 15.00 2.82 0.06
N LEU A 259 16.03 2.67 0.90
CA LEU A 259 15.91 2.98 2.32
C LEU A 259 16.02 4.49 2.54
N SER A 260 15.17 5.05 3.42
CA SER A 260 15.32 6.45 3.85
C SER A 260 16.68 6.73 4.50
N GLY A 261 17.23 5.75 5.24
CA GLY A 261 18.56 5.86 5.83
C GLY A 261 19.70 5.94 4.81
N GLU A 262 19.46 5.60 3.53
CA GLU A 262 20.47 5.71 2.49
C GLU A 262 20.92 7.17 2.33
N PHE A 263 20.02 8.15 2.43
CA PHE A 263 20.35 9.59 2.35
C PHE A 263 21.27 10.06 3.49
N ARG A 264 21.44 9.29 4.56
CA ARG A 264 22.33 9.61 5.69
C ARG A 264 23.70 8.97 5.57
N LYS A 265 23.86 7.98 4.69
CA LYS A 265 25.14 7.27 4.53
C LYS A 265 26.15 8.15 3.81
N LYS A 266 27.42 7.83 4.04
CA LYS A 266 28.57 8.40 3.29
C LYS A 266 29.02 7.50 2.14
N ASN A 267 28.72 6.21 2.24
CA ASN A 267 29.05 5.21 1.24
C ASN A 267 27.74 4.61 0.71
N HIS A 268 27.52 4.79 -0.60
CA HIS A 268 26.33 4.35 -1.31
C HIS A 268 26.61 3.18 -2.28
N THR A 269 27.83 2.64 -2.31
CA THR A 269 28.24 1.59 -3.26
C THR A 269 27.30 0.40 -3.26
N ALA A 270 26.81 -0.01 -2.08
CA ALA A 270 25.86 -1.11 -1.96
C ALA A 270 24.51 -0.80 -2.61
N TYR A 271 23.98 0.42 -2.44
CA TYR A 271 22.75 0.84 -3.10
C TYR A 271 22.95 1.06 -4.60
N LEU A 272 24.06 1.66 -5.02
CA LEU A 272 24.36 1.87 -6.43
C LEU A 272 24.62 0.54 -7.16
N GLY A 273 25.02 -0.50 -6.43
CA GLY A 273 25.36 -1.81 -6.95
C GLY A 273 26.71 -1.83 -7.68
N ASN A 274 27.47 -0.74 -7.59
CA ASN A 274 28.76 -0.58 -8.25
C ASN A 274 29.56 0.57 -7.60
N PRO A 275 30.90 0.56 -7.71
CA PRO A 275 31.77 1.58 -7.11
C PRO A 275 32.06 2.80 -8.00
N TRP A 276 31.58 2.84 -9.26
CA TRP A 276 31.93 3.89 -10.23
C TRP A 276 30.82 4.93 -10.48
N GLU A 277 29.56 4.60 -10.21
CA GLU A 277 28.46 5.56 -10.23
C GLU A 277 28.61 6.54 -9.06
N THR A 278 28.47 7.84 -9.35
CA THR A 278 28.45 8.87 -8.32
C THR A 278 27.05 9.00 -7.74
N TRP A 279 26.95 9.08 -6.42
CA TRP A 279 25.68 9.33 -5.74
C TRP A 279 25.13 10.72 -6.08
N ASP A 280 23.88 10.75 -6.52
CA ASP A 280 23.09 11.96 -6.72
C ASP A 280 21.73 11.75 -6.05
N ALA A 281 21.54 12.37 -4.89
CA ALA A 281 20.33 12.19 -4.08
C ALA A 281 19.04 12.56 -4.83
N GLN A 282 19.07 13.60 -5.67
CA GLN A 282 17.88 14.04 -6.40
C GLN A 282 17.55 13.05 -7.51
N LYS A 283 18.54 12.66 -8.31
CA LYS A 283 18.38 11.62 -9.34
C LYS A 283 17.83 10.32 -8.73
N ILE A 284 18.41 9.86 -7.63
CA ILE A 284 17.99 8.62 -6.97
C ILE A 284 16.56 8.72 -6.44
N TYR A 285 16.20 9.84 -5.81
CA TYR A 285 14.83 10.07 -5.35
C TYR A 285 13.83 10.11 -6.51
N ASP A 286 14.20 10.78 -7.60
CA ASP A 286 13.38 10.89 -8.80
C ASP A 286 13.24 9.55 -9.52
N GLU A 287 14.22 8.64 -9.45
CA GLU A 287 14.14 7.28 -10.00
C GLU A 287 13.26 6.36 -9.14
N ALA A 288 13.34 6.50 -7.82
CA ALA A 288 12.69 5.61 -6.87
C ALA A 288 11.17 5.52 -7.06
N LYS A 289 10.65 4.31 -6.94
CA LYS A 289 9.21 4.04 -6.93
C LYS A 289 8.68 3.80 -5.51
N LEU A 290 9.53 3.30 -4.63
CA LEU A 290 9.20 2.96 -3.25
C LEU A 290 10.36 3.38 -2.34
N VAL A 291 10.02 4.07 -1.25
CA VAL A 291 10.92 4.36 -0.13
C VAL A 291 10.47 3.59 1.10
N HIS A 292 11.36 2.85 1.74
CA HIS A 292 11.12 2.15 3.00
C HIS A 292 11.78 2.91 4.16
N PHE A 293 11.02 3.20 5.22
CA PHE A 293 11.53 3.99 6.33
C PHE A 293 12.45 3.15 7.22
N SER A 294 13.76 3.27 7.08
CA SER A 294 14.75 2.57 7.91
C SER A 294 15.85 3.53 8.34
N ASP A 295 15.70 4.12 9.54
CA ASP A 295 16.56 5.19 10.05
C ASP A 295 17.07 4.96 11.46
N TRP A 296 17.04 3.72 11.94
CA TRP A 296 17.54 3.39 13.28
C TRP A 296 18.92 4.04 13.52
N PRO A 297 19.20 4.60 14.71
CA PRO A 297 18.34 4.63 15.91
C PRO A 297 17.28 5.73 15.92
N LEU A 298 17.20 6.56 14.89
CA LEU A 298 16.14 7.56 14.81
C LEU A 298 14.77 6.86 14.69
N PRO A 299 13.76 7.32 15.44
CA PRO A 299 12.45 6.68 15.41
C PRO A 299 11.76 6.90 14.05
N LYS A 300 10.89 5.94 13.72
CA LYS A 300 10.05 5.91 12.51
C LYS A 300 9.18 7.17 12.36
N PRO A 301 8.71 7.52 11.14
CA PRO A 301 8.15 8.85 10.86
C PRO A 301 6.84 9.21 11.58
N TRP A 302 6.08 8.25 12.10
CA TRP A 302 4.91 8.52 12.94
C TRP A 302 5.25 8.95 14.37
N ILE A 303 6.53 8.94 14.74
CA ILE A 303 7.06 9.44 16.00
C ILE A 303 7.79 10.75 15.72
N MET A 304 7.61 11.75 16.58
CA MET A 304 8.33 13.01 16.49
C MET A 304 9.82 12.80 16.75
N TRP A 305 10.65 13.57 16.06
CA TRP A 305 12.10 13.48 16.25
C TRP A 305 12.49 14.04 17.63
N PRO A 306 13.37 13.36 18.38
CA PRO A 306 14.11 14.03 19.44
C PRO A 306 15.03 15.09 18.81
N LEU A 307 15.09 16.28 19.41
CA LEU A 307 15.85 17.40 18.85
C LEU A 307 17.35 17.08 18.77
N GLU A 308 17.87 16.42 19.81
CA GLU A 308 19.26 15.99 19.90
C GLU A 308 19.58 14.93 18.84
N GLY A 309 18.69 13.94 18.69
CA GLY A 309 18.85 12.89 17.67
C GLY A 309 18.77 13.44 16.25
N LEU A 310 17.88 14.40 15.99
CA LEU A 310 17.81 15.06 14.70
C LEU A 310 19.10 15.84 14.38
N ALA A 311 19.65 16.54 15.37
CA ALA A 311 20.90 17.28 15.23
C ALA A 311 22.07 16.34 14.89
N GLU A 312 22.11 15.16 15.51
CA GLU A 312 23.16 14.15 15.37
C GLU A 312 23.07 13.35 14.06
N ILE A 313 21.86 13.01 13.61
CA ILE A 313 21.66 11.98 12.57
C ILE A 313 21.27 12.53 11.20
N GLN A 314 20.70 13.74 11.12
CA GLN A 314 20.33 14.31 9.83
C GLN A 314 21.54 14.33 8.86
N PRO A 315 21.34 14.22 7.54
CA PRO A 315 22.45 14.27 6.59
C PRO A 315 23.36 15.49 6.84
N ASP A 316 24.66 15.24 7.01
CA ASP A 316 25.64 16.26 7.41
C ASP A 316 26.05 17.21 6.27
N CYS A 317 25.59 16.94 5.04
CA CYS A 317 25.87 17.72 3.85
C CYS A 317 27.38 17.89 3.59
N GLY A 318 28.14 16.80 3.73
CA GLY A 318 29.59 16.83 3.59
C GLY A 318 30.29 17.57 4.72
N GLY A 319 29.64 17.64 5.90
CA GLY A 319 30.10 18.41 7.06
C GLY A 319 29.80 19.91 6.99
N SER A 320 29.10 20.40 5.96
CA SER A 320 28.73 21.82 5.88
C SER A 320 27.59 22.15 6.85
N HIS A 321 27.87 23.09 7.75
CA HIS A 321 26.87 23.74 8.60
C HIS A 321 26.18 24.93 7.91
N GLN A 322 26.63 25.34 6.71
CA GLN A 322 26.03 26.41 5.92
C GLN A 322 25.15 25.82 4.80
N GLY A 323 23.89 26.25 4.75
CA GLY A 323 22.92 25.80 3.75
C GLY A 323 22.38 24.38 3.99
N THR A 324 21.68 23.84 2.99
CA THR A 324 21.13 22.48 3.03
C THR A 324 21.37 21.78 1.70
N CYS A 325 21.97 20.58 1.77
CA CYS A 325 22.15 19.66 0.65
C CYS A 325 20.84 18.99 0.24
N ALA A 326 20.86 18.31 -0.91
CA ALA A 326 19.71 17.59 -1.45
C ALA A 326 19.28 16.46 -0.51
N GLU A 327 20.22 15.70 0.04
CA GLU A 327 20.00 14.60 0.99
C GLU A 327 19.17 15.07 2.19
N ARG A 328 19.60 16.16 2.83
CA ARG A 328 18.92 16.70 4.01
C ARG A 328 17.51 17.19 3.67
N LYS A 329 17.31 17.83 2.51
CA LYS A 329 15.99 18.30 2.06
C LYS A 329 15.05 17.12 1.81
N ILE A 330 15.49 16.15 1.03
CA ILE A 330 14.70 14.97 0.65
C ILE A 330 14.36 14.14 1.88
N TRP A 331 15.37 13.85 2.71
CA TRP A 331 15.20 13.04 3.91
C TRP A 331 14.22 13.67 4.91
N LYS A 332 14.34 14.98 5.19
CA LYS A 332 13.36 15.69 6.04
C LYS A 332 11.99 15.73 5.39
N GLY A 333 11.93 15.99 4.09
CA GLY A 333 10.69 16.02 3.30
C GLY A 333 9.91 14.70 3.38
N LEU A 334 10.59 13.55 3.30
CA LEU A 334 9.97 12.23 3.46
C LEU A 334 9.24 12.07 4.80
N TYR A 335 9.85 12.51 5.90
CA TYR A 335 9.25 12.46 7.23
C TYR A 335 8.11 13.47 7.40
N GLU A 336 8.33 14.69 6.93
CA GLU A 336 7.33 15.76 7.02
C GLU A 336 6.07 15.42 6.21
N ASP A 337 6.24 14.92 4.98
CA ASP A 337 5.17 14.42 4.13
C ASP A 337 4.40 13.28 4.80
N PHE A 338 5.10 12.28 5.35
CA PHE A 338 4.44 11.17 6.05
C PHE A 338 3.58 11.66 7.21
N ARG A 339 4.11 12.58 8.04
CA ARG A 339 3.38 13.16 9.18
C ARG A 339 2.20 14.02 8.74
N ALA A 340 2.36 14.81 7.68
CA ALA A 340 1.28 15.61 7.11
C ALA A 340 0.14 14.71 6.62
N ARG A 341 0.45 13.69 5.82
CA ARG A 341 -0.54 12.70 5.34
C ARG A 341 -1.20 11.95 6.48
N ARG A 342 -0.46 11.52 7.50
CA ARG A 342 -1.01 10.87 8.70
C ARG A 342 -2.04 11.76 9.40
N LYS A 343 -1.72 13.04 9.57
CA LYS A 343 -2.65 14.03 10.16
C LYS A 343 -3.86 14.27 9.28
N ASP A 344 -3.67 14.41 7.98
CA ASP A 344 -4.75 14.83 7.07
C ASP A 344 -5.71 13.70 6.71
N ILE A 345 -5.18 12.49 6.49
CA ILE A 345 -5.95 11.32 6.07
C ILE A 345 -6.46 10.55 7.29
N CYS A 346 -5.56 10.20 8.22
CA CYS A 346 -5.95 9.39 9.37
C CYS A 346 -6.47 10.20 10.55
N ARG A 347 -6.31 11.53 10.55
CA ARG A 347 -6.61 12.38 11.72
C ARG A 347 -5.87 11.96 12.98
N LEU A 348 -4.66 11.41 12.80
CA LEU A 348 -3.77 11.00 13.87
C LEU A 348 -2.55 11.91 13.87
N LEU A 349 -2.24 12.49 15.03
CA LEU A 349 -0.98 13.20 15.22
C LEU A 349 0.18 12.21 15.38
N SER A 350 1.38 12.70 15.15
CA SER A 350 2.60 11.96 15.49
C SER A 350 2.72 11.80 17.00
N VAL A 351 3.27 10.65 17.42
CA VAL A 351 3.57 10.38 18.82
C VAL A 351 4.68 11.32 19.28
N PRO A 352 4.63 11.87 20.51
CA PRO A 352 5.71 12.68 21.05
C PRO A 352 7.07 11.99 21.00
N ALA A 353 8.13 12.80 20.89
CA ALA A 353 9.48 12.28 20.78
C ALA A 353 9.90 11.57 22.08
N PRO A 354 10.44 10.35 22.00
CA PRO A 354 11.10 9.71 23.14
C PRO A 354 12.41 10.45 23.49
N ASP A 355 12.92 10.19 24.69
CA ASP A 355 14.22 10.69 25.14
C ASP A 355 15.35 10.06 24.32
N TRP A 356 16.16 10.90 23.67
CA TRP A 356 17.27 10.46 22.82
C TRP A 356 18.31 9.65 23.57
N SER A 357 18.61 10.02 24.82
CA SER A 357 19.59 9.32 25.64
C SER A 357 19.16 7.87 25.92
N LYS A 358 17.86 7.65 26.14
CA LYS A 358 17.30 6.31 26.35
C LYS A 358 17.34 5.47 25.08
N ILE A 359 17.05 6.06 23.92
CA ILE A 359 17.18 5.37 22.64
C ILE A 359 18.63 4.90 22.43
N LYS A 360 19.61 5.78 22.65
CA LYS A 360 21.03 5.43 22.51
C LYS A 360 21.50 4.41 23.55
N ALA A 361 20.94 4.41 24.76
CA ALA A 361 21.25 3.39 25.77
C ALA A 361 20.63 2.02 25.41
N SER A 362 19.47 2.00 24.77
CA SER A 362 18.85 0.78 24.22
C SER A 362 19.44 0.35 22.89
N ALA A 363 20.28 1.19 22.30
CA ALA A 363 20.93 0.88 21.05
C ALA A 363 22.05 -0.15 21.32
N PRO A 364 22.11 -1.25 20.56
CA PRO A 364 23.30 -2.08 20.58
C PRO A 364 24.50 -1.15 20.33
N GLY A 365 25.47 -1.14 21.25
CA GLY A 365 26.66 -0.30 21.11
C GLY A 365 27.36 -0.57 19.77
N ASP A 366 28.20 0.35 19.32
CA ASP A 366 28.91 0.31 18.02
C ASP A 366 29.84 -0.94 17.81
N ASN A 367 29.79 -1.91 18.73
CA ASN A 367 30.44 -3.23 18.68
C ASN A 367 29.49 -4.43 18.83
N SER A 368 28.19 -4.20 18.94
CA SER A 368 27.17 -5.22 18.73
C SER A 368 26.57 -4.95 17.37
N THR A 369 27.12 -5.63 16.38
CA THR A 369 26.44 -6.10 15.18
C THR A 369 24.93 -5.82 15.25
N GLU A 370 24.47 -4.81 14.49
CA GLU A 370 23.22 -4.99 13.74
C GLU A 370 23.32 -6.38 13.13
N VAL A 371 22.65 -7.31 13.81
CA VAL A 371 22.38 -8.69 13.46
C VAL A 371 23.26 -9.14 12.29
N GLN A 372 24.40 -9.75 12.64
CA GLN A 372 24.85 -10.90 11.84
C GLN A 372 23.60 -11.73 11.60
N GLY A 373 23.23 -11.85 10.32
CA GLY A 373 21.98 -12.48 9.89
C GLY A 373 21.76 -13.87 10.45
#